data_AF-A0A497SF75-F1
#
_entry.id   AF-A0A497SF75-F1
#
_cell.length_a   1.000
_cell.length_b   1.000
_cell.length_c   1.000
_cell.angle_alpha   90.00
_cell.angle_beta   90.00
_cell.angle_gamma   90.00
#
_symmetry.space_group_name_H-M   'P 1'
#
loop_
_entity.id
_entity.type
_entity.pdbx_description
1 polymer ?
#
loop_
_entity_poly.entity_id
_entity_poly.type
_entity_poly.pdbx_seq_one_letter_code
_entity_poly.pdbx_strand_id
1 'polypeptide(L)'
;MKFVGVDLAGNPKNETGFCVLDTVNSIKRVSTTLLHSDDEIIDKIMEISPVVTAIDAPLTFNGVERRCDRELRRYGALPVTLRGMEILAIRGSELARK
;
A
#
# COMPACT_ATOMS: atom_id res chain seq x y z
N MET A 1 -4.07 -17.43 11.24
CA MET A 1 -4.24 -15.96 11.15
C MET A 1 -3.66 -15.52 9.82
N LYS A 2 -4.37 -14.67 9.09
CA LYS A 2 -3.89 -14.15 7.81
C LYS A 2 -3.54 -12.67 7.95
N PHE A 3 -2.46 -12.26 7.31
CA PHE A 3 -2.02 -10.88 7.17
C PHE A 3 -1.83 -10.59 5.70
N VAL A 4 -2.08 -9.35 5.28
CA VAL A 4 -1.87 -8.91 3.92
C VAL A 4 -0.80 -7.82 3.89
N GLY A 5 0.07 -7.89 2.88
CA GLY A 5 0.97 -6.79 2.50
C GLY A 5 0.65 -6.36 1.06
N VAL A 6 0.58 -5.06 0.82
CA VAL A 6 0.30 -4.46 -0.49
C VAL A 6 1.45 -3.51 -0.84
N ASP A 7 2.19 -3.82 -1.91
CA ASP A 7 3.16 -2.91 -2.54
C ASP A 7 2.44 -2.17 -3.67
N LEU A 8 1.91 -0.99 -3.33
CA LEU A 8 0.93 -0.29 -4.16
C LEU A 8 1.59 0.42 -5.33
N ALA A 9 1.13 0.15 -6.55
CA ALA A 9 1.51 0.96 -7.70
C ALA A 9 0.72 2.28 -7.73
N GLY A 10 1.35 3.39 -8.11
CA GLY A 10 0.63 4.66 -8.22
C GLY A 10 -0.42 4.66 -9.34
N ASN A 11 -0.12 4.04 -10.48
CA ASN A 11 -1.05 3.93 -11.62
C ASN A 11 -1.69 2.53 -11.64
N PRO A 12 -3.04 2.40 -11.63
CA PRO A 12 -3.71 1.11 -11.72
C PRO A 12 -3.39 0.28 -12.97
N LYS A 13 -2.85 0.89 -14.04
CA LYS A 13 -2.36 0.16 -15.21
C LYS A 13 -1.10 -0.66 -14.93
N ASN A 14 -0.38 -0.35 -13.84
CA ASN A 14 0.80 -1.07 -13.41
C ASN A 14 0.40 -2.13 -12.38
N GLU A 15 1.24 -3.15 -12.24
CA GLU A 15 1.04 -4.25 -11.29
C GLU A 15 1.25 -3.78 -9.85
N THR A 16 0.30 -4.07 -8.97
CA THR A 16 0.41 -3.94 -7.51
C THR A 16 0.76 -5.30 -6.93
N GLY A 17 1.82 -5.34 -6.11
CA GLY A 17 2.22 -6.55 -5.42
C GLY A 17 1.28 -6.84 -4.27
N PHE A 18 0.68 -8.03 -4.24
CA PHE A 18 -0.22 -8.45 -3.16
C PHE A 18 0.30 -9.72 -2.51
N CYS A 19 0.56 -9.67 -1.21
CA CYS A 19 1.12 -10.77 -0.43
C CYS A 19 0.15 -11.19 0.67
N VAL A 20 -0.06 -12.49 0.83
CA VAL A 20 -0.81 -13.09 1.93
C VAL A 20 0.15 -13.92 2.78
N LEU A 21 0.26 -13.57 4.05
CA LEU A 21 0.96 -14.37 5.05
C LEU A 21 -0.07 -15.11 5.91
N ASP A 22 -0.18 -16.42 5.73
CA ASP A 22 -1.03 -17.28 6.55
C ASP A 22 -0.19 -18.01 7.61
N THR A 23 -0.59 -17.88 8.87
CA THR A 23 0.07 -18.50 10.02
C THR A 23 -0.88 -19.50 10.69
N VAL A 24 -0.52 -20.79 10.64
CA VAL A 24 -1.29 -21.90 11.25
C VAL A 24 -0.35 -22.76 12.07
N ASN A 25 -0.62 -22.92 13.38
CA ASN A 25 0.23 -23.71 14.30
C ASN A 25 1.72 -23.34 14.21
N SER A 26 2.02 -22.04 14.18
CA SER A 26 3.37 -21.48 14.01
C SER A 26 4.04 -21.73 12.64
N ILE A 27 3.37 -22.43 11.72
CA ILE A 27 3.81 -22.57 10.33
C ILE A 27 3.36 -21.36 9.54
N LYS A 28 4.30 -20.72 8.85
CA LYS A 28 4.05 -19.57 7.96
C LYS A 28 3.99 -20.04 6.51
N ARG A 29 2.94 -19.67 5.80
CA ARG A 29 2.78 -19.86 4.35
C ARG A 29 2.60 -18.50 3.70
N VAL A 30 3.26 -18.30 2.57
CA VAL A 30 3.18 -17.08 1.80
C VAL A 30 2.63 -17.40 0.43
N SER A 31 1.67 -16.60 -0.04
CA SER A 31 1.26 -16.57 -1.43
C SER A 31 1.26 -15.15 -1.94
N THR A 32 1.66 -14.96 -3.18
CA THR A 32 1.67 -13.66 -3.85
C THR A 32 0.78 -13.68 -5.07
N THR A 33 0.21 -12.53 -5.41
CA THR A 33 -0.53 -12.31 -6.65
C THR A 33 -0.33 -10.86 -7.10
N LEU A 34 -0.63 -10.59 -8.36
CA LEU A 34 -0.58 -9.25 -8.92
C LEU A 34 -2.02 -8.77 -9.12
N LEU A 35 -2.30 -7.58 -8.62
CA LEU A 35 -3.59 -6.91 -8.76
C LEU A 35 -3.37 -5.54 -9.41
N HIS A 36 -4.44 -4.90 -9.89
CA HIS A 36 -4.34 -3.65 -10.62
C HIS A 36 -5.20 -2.56 -10.01
N SER A 37 -6.52 -2.75 -9.98
CA SER A 37 -7.47 -1.73 -9.53
C SER A 37 -7.67 -1.72 -8.01
N ASP A 38 -8.16 -0.61 -7.47
CA ASP A 38 -8.47 -0.52 -6.04
C ASP A 38 -9.57 -1.51 -5.64
N ASP A 39 -10.56 -1.70 -6.50
CA ASP A 39 -11.68 -2.60 -6.22
C ASP A 39 -11.20 -4.06 -6.19
N GLU A 40 -10.31 -4.47 -7.11
CA GLU A 40 -9.65 -5.78 -7.05
C GLU A 40 -8.88 -5.99 -5.73
N ILE A 41 -8.14 -4.97 -5.28
CA ILE A 41 -7.37 -5.03 -4.03
C ILE A 41 -8.32 -5.17 -2.83
N ILE A 42 -9.39 -4.36 -2.77
CA ILE A 42 -10.37 -4.37 -1.69
C ILE A 42 -11.12 -5.70 -1.67
N ASP A 43 -11.65 -6.14 -2.81
CA ASP A 43 -12.39 -7.41 -2.92
C ASP A 43 -11.53 -8.58 -2.46
N LYS A 44 -10.24 -8.58 -2.82
CA LYS A 44 -9.30 -9.62 -2.38
C LYS A 44 -9.03 -9.56 -0.88
N ILE A 45 -8.88 -8.37 -0.30
CA ILE A 45 -8.74 -8.19 1.16
C ILE A 45 -9.99 -8.71 1.86
N MET A 46 -11.19 -8.38 1.36
CA MET A 46 -12.46 -8.81 1.94
C MET A 46 -12.66 -10.33 1.85
N GLU A 47 -12.29 -10.95 0.72
CA GLU A 47 -12.29 -12.42 0.55
C GLU A 47 -11.36 -13.10 1.57
N ILE A 48 -10.17 -12.55 1.79
CA ILE A 48 -9.17 -13.12 2.69
C ILE A 48 -9.53 -12.91 4.17
N SER A 49 -10.19 -11.79 4.47
CA SER A 49 -10.50 -11.32 5.82
C SER A 49 -9.28 -11.35 6.76
N PRO A 50 -8.18 -10.63 6.43
CA PRO A 50 -6.97 -10.64 7.23
C PRO A 50 -7.16 -9.90 8.56
N VAL A 51 -6.28 -10.18 9.52
CA VAL A 51 -6.22 -9.48 10.81
C VAL A 51 -5.72 -8.05 10.63
N VAL A 52 -4.72 -7.86 9.76
CA VAL A 52 -4.14 -6.57 9.39
C VAL A 52 -3.73 -6.60 7.92
N THR A 53 -3.95 -5.47 7.26
CA THR A 53 -3.40 -5.17 5.94
C THR A 53 -2.38 -4.04 6.07
N ALA A 54 -1.13 -4.30 5.69
CA ALA A 54 -0.09 -3.29 5.54
C ALA A 54 -0.03 -2.83 4.08
N ILE A 55 0.07 -1.52 3.86
CA ILE A 55 0.12 -0.93 2.51
C ILE A 55 1.39 -0.06 2.42
N ASP A 56 2.26 -0.35 1.46
CA ASP A 56 3.47 0.44 1.17
C ASP A 56 3.11 1.65 0.30
N ALA A 57 2.55 2.67 0.95
CA ALA A 57 2.28 3.97 0.36
C ALA A 57 2.04 5.01 1.48
N PRO A 58 2.17 6.32 1.19
CA PRO A 58 1.59 7.33 2.05
C PRO A 58 0.07 7.15 2.14
N LEU A 59 -0.43 6.81 3.34
CA LEU A 59 -1.86 6.64 3.61
C LEU A 59 -2.55 7.94 4.06
N THR A 60 -1.76 9.01 4.20
CA THR A 60 -2.24 10.34 4.55
C THR A 60 -1.51 11.38 3.69
N PHE A 61 -2.22 11.95 2.72
CA PHE A 61 -1.72 12.98 1.82
C PHE A 61 -2.86 13.90 1.42
N ASN A 62 -2.61 15.21 1.47
CA ASN A 62 -3.59 16.27 1.21
C ASN A 62 -3.05 17.29 0.19
N GLY A 63 -2.14 16.86 -0.70
CA GLY A 63 -1.52 17.72 -1.71
C GLY A 63 -0.28 18.48 -1.22
N VAL A 64 0.09 18.37 0.06
CA VAL A 64 1.31 18.96 0.61
C VAL A 64 2.12 17.93 1.38
N GLU A 65 3.43 18.17 1.47
CA GLU A 65 4.31 17.33 2.27
C GLU A 65 3.89 17.33 3.75
N ARG A 66 3.89 16.15 4.38
CA ARG A 66 3.76 16.04 5.83
C ARG A 66 5.03 16.51 6.50
N ARG A 67 4.97 16.67 7.83
CA ARG A 67 6.15 16.99 8.63
C ARG A 67 7.28 15.97 8.43
N CYS A 68 6.96 14.68 8.45
CA CYS A 68 7.95 13.62 8.24
C CYS A 68 8.60 13.70 6.86
N ASP A 69 7.83 13.96 5.80
CA ASP A 69 8.36 14.08 4.43
C ASP A 69 9.39 15.24 4.34
N ARG A 70 9.08 16.39 4.96
CA ARG A 70 10.03 17.52 5.04
C ARG A 70 11.29 17.18 5.84
N GLU A 71 11.15 16.48 6.95
CA GLU A 71 12.28 16.06 7.79
C GLU A 71 13.19 15.05 7.06
N LEU A 72 12.63 14.19 6.21
CA LEU A 72 13.39 13.20 5.42
C LEU A 72 14.28 13.84 4.35
N ARG A 73 13.97 15.06 3.88
CA ARG A 73 14.79 15.77 2.88
C ARG A 73 16.24 15.97 3.33
N ARG A 74 16.49 16.10 4.65
CA ARG A 74 17.87 16.22 5.18
C ARG A 74 18.72 14.98 4.94
N TYR A 75 18.10 13.84 4.64
CA TYR A 75 18.74 12.57 4.30
C TYR A 75 18.75 12.30 2.78
N GLY A 76 18.37 13.28 1.95
CA GLY A 76 18.33 13.13 0.49
C GLY A 76 17.05 12.51 -0.05
N ALA A 77 16.00 12.33 0.77
CA ALA A 77 14.71 11.89 0.27
C ALA A 77 14.10 12.94 -0.67
N LEU A 78 13.51 12.46 -1.77
CA LEU A 78 12.79 13.31 -2.72
C LEU A 78 11.41 13.70 -2.16
N PRO A 79 10.84 14.84 -2.60
CA PRO A 79 9.53 15.29 -2.13
C PRO A 79 8.42 14.31 -2.49
N VAL A 80 7.46 14.09 -1.58
CA VAL A 80 6.24 13.31 -1.89
C VAL A 80 5.39 13.97 -3.00
N THR A 81 5.55 15.28 -3.20
CA THR A 81 4.89 16.06 -4.27
C THR A 81 5.56 15.90 -5.65
N LEU A 82 6.59 15.05 -5.79
CA LEU A 82 7.13 14.72 -7.10
C LEU A 82 6.10 13.86 -7.85
N ARG A 83 5.76 14.22 -9.10
CA ARG A 83 4.61 13.67 -9.86
C ARG A 83 4.35 12.16 -9.70
N GLY A 84 5.38 11.31 -9.81
CA GLY A 84 5.20 9.86 -9.66
C GLY A 84 4.80 9.43 -8.24
N MET A 85 5.44 10.03 -7.23
CA MET A 85 5.17 9.79 -5.82
C MET A 85 3.86 10.43 -5.38
N GLU A 86 3.51 11.58 -5.95
CA GLU A 86 2.25 12.29 -5.66
C GLU A 86 1.05 11.43 -6.06
N ILE A 87 1.08 10.82 -7.24
CA ILE A 87 0.04 9.90 -7.71
C ILE A 87 -0.12 8.73 -6.74
N LEU A 88 0.99 8.11 -6.30
CA LEU A 88 0.97 7.02 -5.33
C LEU A 88 0.40 7.46 -3.97
N ALA A 89 0.81 8.64 -3.49
CA ALA A 89 0.37 9.19 -2.21
C ALA A 89 -1.13 9.52 -2.20
N ILE A 90 -1.65 10.07 -3.31
CA ILE A 90 -3.09 10.32 -3.50
C ILE A 90 -3.83 8.99 -3.45
N ARG A 91 -3.43 8.02 -4.29
CA ARG A 91 -4.08 6.71 -4.37
C ARG A 91 -4.06 5.97 -3.04
N GLY A 92 -2.91 5.91 -2.37
CA GLY A 92 -2.79 5.28 -1.05
C GLY A 92 -3.67 5.93 0.02
N SER A 93 -3.82 7.25 -0.03
CA SER A 93 -4.71 7.99 0.89
C SER A 93 -6.19 7.81 0.58
N GLU A 94 -6.57 7.60 -0.68
CA GLU A 94 -7.93 7.26 -1.08
C GLU A 94 -8.29 5.84 -0.66
N LEU A 95 -7.39 4.88 -0.88
CA LEU A 95 -7.56 3.49 -0.50
C LEU A 95 -7.72 3.33 1.01
N ALA A 96 -6.93 4.06 1.81
CA ALA A 96 -7.00 4.03 3.28
C ALA A 96 -8.30 4.63 3.87
N ARG A 97 -9.11 5.33 3.06
CA ARG A 97 -10.41 5.88 3.46
C ARG A 97 -11.58 4.94 3.17
N LYS A 98 -11.36 3.89 2.39
CA LYS A 98 -12.35 2.86 2.06
C LYS A 98 -12.33 1.76 3.12
#